data_AF-A0A1L7XFY4-F1
#
_entry.id   AF-A0A1L7XFY4-F1
#
_cell.length_a   1.000
_cell.length_b   1.000
_cell.length_c   1.000
_cell.angle_alpha   90.00
_cell.angle_beta   90.00
_cell.angle_gamma   90.00
#
_symmetry.space_group_name_H-M   'P 1'
#
loop_
_entity.id
_entity.type
_entity.pdbx_description
1 polymer ?
#
loop_
_entity_poly.entity_id
_entity_poly.type
_entity_poly.pdbx_seq_one_letter_code
_entity_poly.pdbx_strand_id
1 'polypeptide(L)'
;MLRDDDAFPMPSPYGSTPTHELNEDTLPVHDDHYANDDLDDVFGSAPPSPSLEPSNHDRNTNEEYSDIPRLKEKHETEGYRDGVTKGKGESVQVGFDEGYGLGAVLGLRIGKVLGLLEGILGAVKAGEGVKWDKEKKRMEVLFTEAQKELSTQSVFGREYWGEDGIWIFKVPGEEDNKDVVFEDVAGAHPLVRKWEGLVEEEVKRWGLDLEIMDGEHDEDEEAKKDIVSRKDAVTMKEVASESIGPVGNIMGVPKGELNW
;
A
#
# COMPACT_ATOMS: atom_id res chain seq x y z
N MET A 1 -29.14 -27.19 37.92
CA MET A 1 -27.73 -27.41 38.31
C MET A 1 -26.87 -26.84 37.20
N LEU A 2 -26.58 -25.54 37.28
CA LEU A 2 -25.56 -24.86 36.49
C LEU A 2 -24.39 -24.63 37.44
N ARG A 3 -23.17 -24.93 37.00
CA ARG A 3 -21.96 -24.69 37.78
C ARG A 3 -21.49 -23.27 37.48
N ASP A 4 -21.52 -22.43 38.51
CA ASP A 4 -20.71 -21.23 38.62
C ASP A 4 -19.27 -21.69 38.86
N ASP A 5 -18.34 -21.40 37.93
CA ASP A 5 -16.89 -21.30 38.14
C ASP A 5 -16.19 -21.22 36.78
N ASP A 6 -16.09 -20.00 36.22
CA ASP A 6 -15.06 -19.61 35.24
C ASP A 6 -15.01 -18.07 35.18
N ALA A 7 -14.55 -17.47 36.29
CA ALA A 7 -14.24 -16.04 36.37
C ALA A 7 -12.73 -15.84 36.18
N PHE A 8 -12.35 -15.11 35.13
CA PHE A 8 -10.97 -14.73 34.84
C PHE A 8 -10.38 -13.83 35.96
N PRO A 9 -9.13 -14.04 36.40
CA PRO A 9 -8.52 -13.21 37.43
C PRO A 9 -8.10 -11.83 36.89
N MET A 10 -8.53 -10.78 37.58
CA MET A 10 -8.14 -9.38 37.37
C MET A 10 -6.74 -9.08 37.93
N PRO A 11 -5.91 -8.22 37.30
CA PRO A 11 -4.65 -7.79 37.89
C PRO A 11 -4.87 -6.70 38.95
N SER A 12 -4.30 -6.89 40.15
CA SER A 12 -4.29 -5.88 41.23
C SER A 12 -3.17 -4.85 41.04
N PRO A 13 -3.39 -3.57 41.41
CA PRO A 13 -2.39 -2.50 41.37
C PRO A 13 -1.55 -2.47 42.67
N TYR A 14 -0.40 -1.76 42.64
CA TYR A 14 0.61 -1.52 43.70
C TYR A 14 1.60 -2.68 43.90
N GLY A 15 2.88 -2.63 43.51
CA GLY A 15 4.01 -1.75 43.91
C GLY A 15 5.20 -2.72 44.20
N SER A 16 6.50 -2.48 43.99
CA SER A 16 7.33 -1.30 43.88
C SER A 16 8.68 -1.71 43.26
N THR A 17 9.34 -0.83 42.50
CA THR A 17 10.77 -0.88 42.17
C THR A 17 11.63 -0.68 43.42
N PRO A 18 12.86 -1.24 43.48
CA PRO A 18 14.00 -0.34 43.62
C PRO A 18 15.25 -0.71 42.81
N THR A 19 15.96 0.36 42.47
CA THR A 19 17.26 0.54 41.80
C THR A 19 18.48 0.01 42.58
N HIS A 20 19.51 -0.52 41.90
CA HIS A 20 20.95 -0.36 42.25
C HIS A 20 21.81 -1.06 41.17
N GLU A 21 22.56 -0.34 40.34
CA GLU A 21 23.96 0.10 40.51
C GLU A 21 24.97 -0.83 39.82
N LEU A 22 25.85 -0.18 39.05
CA LEU A 22 27.04 -0.74 38.40
C LEU A 22 28.09 -1.07 39.47
N ASN A 23 28.62 -2.29 39.46
CA ASN A 23 29.96 -2.58 39.98
C ASN A 23 30.60 -3.71 39.18
N GLU A 24 31.80 -3.44 38.69
CA GLU A 24 32.74 -4.36 38.05
C GLU A 24 33.28 -5.40 39.05
N ASP A 25 33.83 -6.48 38.48
CA ASP A 25 34.60 -7.55 39.12
C ASP A 25 33.85 -8.61 39.92
N THR A 26 33.26 -9.59 39.21
CA THR A 26 33.55 -11.03 39.44
C THR A 26 32.97 -11.89 38.32
N LEU A 27 33.83 -12.61 37.59
CA LEU A 27 33.43 -13.59 36.56
C LEU A 27 32.94 -14.89 37.22
N PRO A 28 31.76 -15.42 36.84
CA PRO A 28 31.53 -16.85 36.79
C PRO A 28 31.56 -17.31 35.33
N VAL A 29 32.47 -18.24 35.05
CA VAL A 29 32.52 -18.99 33.79
C VAL A 29 31.27 -19.87 33.73
N HIS A 30 30.28 -19.45 32.95
CA HIS A 30 29.24 -20.33 32.44
C HIS A 30 29.35 -20.36 30.93
N ASP A 31 29.81 -21.51 30.45
CA ASP A 31 29.91 -21.89 29.04
C ASP A 31 28.50 -22.22 28.56
N ASP A 32 27.70 -21.18 28.32
CA ASP A 32 26.39 -21.33 27.69
C ASP A 32 26.61 -21.43 26.18
N HIS A 33 26.91 -22.66 25.75
CA HIS A 33 26.66 -23.09 24.39
C HIS A 33 25.20 -22.78 24.04
N TYR A 34 24.97 -21.70 23.30
CA TYR A 34 23.71 -21.46 22.59
C TYR A 34 23.56 -22.51 21.49
N ALA A 35 23.20 -23.74 21.88
CA ALA A 35 22.61 -24.70 20.98
C ALA A 35 21.19 -24.21 20.68
N ASN A 36 21.04 -23.45 19.60
CA ASN A 36 19.74 -23.22 18.99
C ASN A 36 19.26 -24.57 18.42
N ASP A 37 18.62 -25.38 19.26
CA ASP A 37 18.11 -26.72 18.92
C ASP A 37 16.70 -26.69 18.31
N ASP A 38 16.14 -25.49 18.08
CA ASP A 38 14.78 -25.31 17.54
C ASP A 38 14.69 -25.42 16.01
N LEU A 39 15.79 -25.75 15.32
CA LEU A 39 15.83 -25.91 13.86
C LEU A 39 16.37 -27.27 13.38
N ASP A 40 16.66 -28.22 14.28
CA ASP A 40 17.22 -29.53 13.92
C ASP A 40 16.16 -30.59 13.54
N ASP A 41 14.86 -30.29 13.67
CA ASP A 41 13.78 -31.28 13.49
C ASP A 41 13.01 -31.18 12.15
N VAL A 42 13.55 -30.51 11.13
CA VAL A 42 12.82 -30.34 9.84
C VAL A 42 13.55 -30.93 8.63
N PHE A 43 14.87 -31.15 8.70
CA PHE A 43 15.64 -31.64 7.53
C PHE A 43 16.59 -32.81 7.83
N GLY A 44 16.52 -33.42 9.02
CA GLY A 44 17.55 -34.34 9.53
C GLY A 44 17.27 -35.85 9.49
N SER A 45 16.09 -36.34 9.11
CA SER A 45 15.83 -37.80 9.09
C SER A 45 16.13 -38.40 7.71
N ALA A 46 17.39 -38.36 7.27
CA ALA A 46 17.83 -39.28 6.23
C ALA A 46 17.63 -40.71 6.77
N PRO A 47 16.96 -41.63 6.05
CA PRO A 47 16.92 -43.02 6.49
C PRO A 47 18.36 -43.55 6.59
N PRO A 48 18.69 -44.36 7.61
CA PRO A 48 20.03 -44.89 7.78
C PRO A 48 20.47 -45.59 6.49
N SER A 49 21.65 -45.20 5.98
CA SER A 49 22.27 -45.80 4.80
C SER A 49 22.23 -47.33 4.89
N PRO A 50 21.85 -48.07 3.83
CA PRO A 50 21.74 -49.52 3.90
C PRO A 50 23.13 -50.13 4.10
N SER A 51 23.35 -50.76 5.26
CA SER A 51 24.52 -51.60 5.49
C SER A 51 24.51 -52.77 4.51
N LEU A 52 25.52 -52.82 3.65
CA LEU A 52 25.73 -53.87 2.67
C LEU A 52 26.15 -55.18 3.35
N GLU A 53 25.22 -56.13 3.48
CA GLU A 53 25.55 -57.55 3.63
C GLU A 53 25.34 -58.28 2.30
N PRO A 54 26.25 -59.18 1.87
CA PRO A 54 26.14 -59.84 0.59
C PRO A 54 25.31 -61.13 0.76
N SER A 55 24.04 -61.09 0.35
CA SER A 55 23.25 -62.32 0.15
C SER A 55 22.85 -62.45 -1.32
N ASN A 56 23.52 -63.39 -1.99
CA ASN A 56 23.20 -63.83 -3.33
C ASN A 56 21.93 -64.70 -3.31
N HIS A 57 20.80 -64.17 -3.76
CA HIS A 57 19.80 -65.01 -4.42
C HIS A 57 19.01 -64.23 -5.47
N ASP A 58 19.11 -64.70 -6.71
CA ASP A 58 18.26 -64.37 -7.84
C ASP A 58 16.77 -64.35 -7.46
N ARG A 59 16.03 -63.34 -7.94
CA ARG A 59 14.84 -63.46 -8.81
C ARG A 59 13.88 -62.27 -8.65
N ASN A 60 13.92 -61.39 -9.64
CA ASN A 60 12.72 -60.84 -10.30
C ASN A 60 11.56 -60.35 -9.40
N THR A 61 11.75 -59.19 -8.76
CA THR A 61 10.65 -58.25 -8.48
C THR A 61 11.07 -56.88 -9.01
N ASN A 62 10.35 -56.39 -10.02
CA ASN A 62 10.34 -54.97 -10.37
C ASN A 62 9.68 -54.20 -9.22
N GLU A 63 10.37 -54.10 -8.08
CA GLU A 63 10.08 -53.12 -7.04
C GLU A 63 10.94 -51.89 -7.34
N GLU A 64 10.66 -51.27 -8.49
CA GLU A 64 10.88 -49.83 -8.62
C GLU A 64 10.05 -49.20 -7.50
N TYR A 65 10.69 -48.87 -6.39
CA TYR A 65 10.10 -48.00 -5.37
C TYR A 65 9.57 -46.78 -6.11
N SER A 66 8.25 -46.73 -6.27
CA SER A 66 7.62 -45.71 -7.11
C SER A 66 8.01 -44.36 -6.54
N ASP A 67 8.72 -43.53 -7.31
CA ASP A 67 9.04 -42.15 -6.94
C ASP A 67 7.80 -41.24 -6.99
N ILE A 68 6.66 -41.78 -7.42
CA ILE A 68 5.39 -41.07 -7.60
C ILE A 68 4.85 -40.47 -6.30
N PRO A 69 4.84 -41.17 -5.14
CA PRO A 69 4.40 -40.57 -3.87
C PRO A 69 5.33 -39.44 -3.40
N ARG A 70 6.65 -39.61 -3.55
CA ARG A 70 7.65 -38.58 -3.21
C ARG A 70 7.53 -37.36 -4.11
N LEU A 71 7.32 -37.57 -5.41
CA LEU A 71 7.12 -36.49 -6.37
C LEU A 71 5.79 -35.77 -6.12
N LYS A 72 4.73 -36.49 -5.72
CA LYS A 72 3.45 -35.91 -5.34
C LYS A 72 3.58 -35.05 -4.09
N GLU A 73 4.24 -35.55 -3.04
CA GLU A 73 4.51 -34.79 -1.81
C GLU A 73 5.32 -33.52 -2.10
N LYS A 74 6.35 -33.64 -2.96
CA LYS A 74 7.14 -32.48 -3.41
C LYS A 74 6.28 -31.47 -4.16
N HIS A 75 5.48 -31.89 -5.14
CA HIS A 75 4.59 -30.99 -5.89
C HIS A 75 3.48 -30.38 -5.03
N GLU A 76 2.96 -31.12 -4.05
CA GLU A 76 1.94 -30.63 -3.12
C GLU A 76 2.54 -29.55 -2.20
N THR A 77 3.74 -29.80 -1.69
CA THR A 77 4.47 -28.84 -0.84
C THR A 77 4.89 -27.61 -1.63
N GLU A 78 5.45 -27.80 -2.83
CA GLU A 78 5.84 -26.70 -3.72
C GLU A 78 4.63 -25.91 -4.20
N GLY A 79 3.53 -26.58 -4.56
CA GLY A 79 2.29 -25.95 -5.00
C GLY A 79 1.56 -25.18 -3.88
N TYR A 80 1.59 -25.68 -2.64
CA TYR A 80 1.06 -24.94 -1.50
C TYR A 80 1.90 -23.69 -1.19
N ARG A 81 3.23 -23.81 -1.22
CA ARG A 81 4.14 -22.67 -1.02
C ARG A 81 4.00 -21.63 -2.12
N ASP A 82 3.89 -22.07 -3.36
CA ASP A 82 3.65 -21.20 -4.52
C ASP A 82 2.28 -20.53 -4.41
N GLY A 83 1.23 -21.28 -4.08
CA GLY A 83 -0.13 -20.73 -3.89
C GLY A 83 -0.21 -19.68 -2.78
N VAL A 84 0.42 -19.91 -1.63
CA VAL A 84 0.46 -18.94 -0.52
C VAL A 84 1.29 -17.71 -0.89
N THR A 85 2.41 -17.88 -1.58
CA THR A 85 3.27 -16.77 -2.02
C THR A 85 2.56 -15.92 -3.07
N LYS A 86 1.98 -16.57 -4.08
CA LYS A 86 1.27 -15.94 -5.19
C LYS A 86 0.01 -15.22 -4.72
N GLY A 87 -0.83 -15.85 -3.91
CA GLY A 87 -2.07 -15.25 -3.41
C GLY A 87 -1.83 -14.02 -2.52
N LYS A 88 -0.73 -13.97 -1.75
CA LYS A 88 -0.35 -12.79 -0.96
C LYS A 88 0.20 -11.65 -1.82
N GLY A 89 0.94 -11.97 -2.90
CA GLY A 89 1.46 -10.97 -3.82
C GLY A 89 0.35 -10.32 -4.66
N GLU A 90 -0.57 -11.13 -5.16
CA GLU A 90 -1.68 -10.68 -6.02
C GLU A 90 -2.63 -9.74 -5.27
N SER A 91 -3.03 -10.04 -4.03
CA SER A 91 -3.95 -9.17 -3.27
C SER A 91 -3.34 -7.81 -2.92
N VAL A 92 -2.04 -7.77 -2.61
CA VAL A 92 -1.33 -6.51 -2.31
C VAL A 92 -1.17 -5.64 -3.56
N GLN A 93 -0.89 -6.25 -4.71
CA GLN A 93 -0.76 -5.51 -5.97
C GLN A 93 -2.08 -4.93 -6.44
N VAL A 94 -3.18 -5.70 -6.35
CA VAL A 94 -4.52 -5.19 -6.70
C VAL A 94 -4.87 -3.96 -5.87
N GLY A 95 -4.67 -4.00 -4.55
CA GLY A 95 -4.92 -2.84 -3.70
C GLY A 95 -4.01 -1.65 -4.00
N PHE A 96 -2.74 -1.90 -4.38
CA PHE A 96 -1.84 -0.84 -4.81
C PHE A 96 -2.31 -0.20 -6.12
N ASP A 97 -2.68 -0.98 -7.12
CA ASP A 97 -3.11 -0.47 -8.43
C ASP A 97 -4.41 0.36 -8.30
N GLU A 98 -5.33 -0.07 -7.44
CA GLU A 98 -6.56 0.67 -7.11
C GLU A 98 -6.26 2.01 -6.40
N GLY A 99 -5.34 1.99 -5.42
CA GLY A 99 -5.00 3.18 -4.63
C GLY A 99 -4.02 4.13 -5.32
N TYR A 100 -3.19 3.65 -6.24
CA TYR A 100 -2.10 4.42 -6.85
C TYR A 100 -2.62 5.63 -7.61
N GLY A 101 -3.67 5.46 -8.43
CA GLY A 101 -4.25 6.55 -9.21
C GLY A 101 -4.77 7.68 -8.32
N LEU A 102 -5.52 7.34 -7.28
CA LEU A 102 -6.04 8.30 -6.31
C LEU A 102 -4.92 8.98 -5.52
N GLY A 103 -3.92 8.21 -5.08
CA GLY A 103 -2.74 8.72 -4.39
C GLY A 103 -1.93 9.69 -5.25
N ALA A 104 -1.81 9.44 -6.55
CA ALA A 104 -1.12 10.33 -7.48
C ALA A 104 -1.83 11.68 -7.61
N VAL A 105 -3.15 11.68 -7.78
CA VAL A 105 -3.95 12.92 -7.85
C VAL A 105 -3.88 13.71 -6.56
N LEU A 106 -3.99 13.02 -5.41
CA LEU A 106 -3.89 13.66 -4.10
C LEU A 106 -2.50 14.25 -3.85
N GLY A 107 -1.46 13.49 -4.19
CA GLY A 107 -0.07 13.91 -4.10
C GLY A 107 0.23 15.13 -4.98
N LEU A 108 -0.33 15.18 -6.19
CA LEU A 108 -0.19 16.34 -7.08
C LEU A 108 -0.80 17.61 -6.48
N ARG A 109 -2.03 17.52 -5.95
CA ARG A 109 -2.70 18.67 -5.30
C ARG A 109 -1.96 19.16 -4.06
N ILE A 110 -1.54 18.24 -3.19
CA ILE A 110 -0.76 18.57 -1.99
C ILE A 110 0.59 19.18 -2.38
N GLY A 111 1.26 18.62 -3.38
CA GLY A 111 2.51 19.14 -3.90
C GLY A 111 2.37 20.56 -4.44
N LYS A 112 1.31 20.84 -5.20
CA LYS A 112 0.99 22.19 -5.68
C LYS A 112 0.81 23.18 -4.52
N VAL A 113 0.04 22.81 -3.51
CA VAL A 113 -0.20 23.63 -2.31
C VAL A 113 1.11 23.93 -1.57
N LEU A 114 1.90 22.90 -1.25
CA LEU A 114 3.16 23.07 -0.52
C LEU A 114 4.18 23.86 -1.35
N GLY A 115 4.30 23.59 -2.65
CA GLY A 115 5.21 24.29 -3.55
C GLY A 115 4.88 25.78 -3.70
N LEU A 116 3.59 26.13 -3.76
CA LEU A 116 3.17 27.54 -3.79
C LEU A 116 3.50 28.26 -2.48
N LEU A 117 3.21 27.65 -1.33
CA LEU A 117 3.55 28.22 -0.02
C LEU A 117 5.07 28.39 0.15
N GLU A 118 5.85 27.40 -0.29
CA GLU A 118 7.31 27.46 -0.26
C GLU A 118 7.84 28.56 -1.18
N GLY A 119 7.30 28.70 -2.39
CA GLY A 119 7.66 29.76 -3.33
C GLY A 119 7.39 31.15 -2.77
N ILE A 120 6.20 31.35 -2.17
CA ILE A 120 5.84 32.60 -1.51
C ILE A 120 6.79 32.87 -0.33
N LEU A 121 7.05 31.86 0.51
CA LEU A 121 7.97 31.99 1.63
C LEU A 121 9.40 32.36 1.16
N GLY A 122 9.86 31.76 0.06
CA GLY A 122 11.13 32.08 -0.58
C GLY A 122 11.20 33.54 -1.03
N ALA A 123 10.14 34.03 -1.68
CA ALA A 123 10.03 35.43 -2.08
C ALA A 123 10.01 36.39 -0.88
N VAL A 124 9.25 36.07 0.17
CA VAL A 124 9.18 36.86 1.41
C VAL A 124 10.53 36.91 2.13
N LYS A 125 11.28 35.81 2.12
CA LYS A 125 12.63 35.74 2.70
C LYS A 125 13.66 36.60 1.95
N ALA A 126 13.45 36.86 0.66
CA ALA A 126 14.30 37.74 -0.13
C ALA A 126 14.01 39.23 0.10
N GLY A 127 12.85 39.58 0.68
CA GLY A 127 12.49 40.95 1.02
C GLY A 127 13.22 41.45 2.27
N GLU A 128 13.69 42.70 2.25
CA GLU A 128 14.39 43.34 3.37
C GLU A 128 13.53 44.38 4.09
N GLY A 129 13.49 44.33 5.43
CA GLY A 129 12.87 45.34 6.28
C GLY A 129 11.88 44.78 7.32
N VAL A 130 11.56 45.59 8.34
CA VAL A 130 10.78 45.17 9.53
C VAL A 130 9.39 44.62 9.18
N LYS A 131 8.77 45.10 8.09
CA LYS A 131 7.49 44.58 7.58
C LYS A 131 7.63 43.13 7.10
N TRP A 132 8.73 42.82 6.41
CA TRP A 132 9.03 41.50 5.87
C TRP A 132 9.39 40.51 6.97
N ASP A 133 10.04 40.95 8.06
CA ASP A 133 10.31 40.07 9.21
C ASP A 133 9.03 39.51 9.84
N LYS A 134 7.98 40.34 9.93
CA LYS A 134 6.67 39.89 10.44
C LYS A 134 6.03 38.90 9.48
N GLU A 135 6.05 39.19 8.18
CA GLU A 135 5.45 38.32 7.17
C GLU A 135 6.20 36.99 7.03
N LYS A 136 7.53 37.02 7.14
CA LYS A 136 8.38 35.83 7.16
C LYS A 136 7.99 34.89 8.28
N LYS A 137 7.85 35.40 9.51
CA LYS A 137 7.41 34.58 10.65
C LYS A 137 6.02 34.01 10.43
N ARG A 138 5.09 34.81 9.89
CA ARG A 138 3.73 34.34 9.58
C ARG A 138 3.76 33.21 8.56
N MET A 139 4.50 33.38 7.47
CA MET A 139 4.62 32.39 6.40
C MET A 139 5.36 31.12 6.84
N GLU A 140 6.38 31.23 7.70
CA GLU A 140 7.04 30.07 8.29
C GLU A 140 6.07 29.24 9.17
N VAL A 141 5.22 29.90 9.95
CA VAL A 141 4.19 29.21 10.75
C VAL A 141 3.16 28.55 9.83
N LEU A 142 2.66 29.28 8.82
CA LEU A 142 1.67 28.74 7.89
C LEU A 142 2.21 27.53 7.12
N PHE A 143 3.45 27.59 6.65
CA PHE A 143 4.10 26.49 5.93
C PHE A 143 4.36 25.27 6.81
N THR A 144 4.79 25.48 8.05
CA THR A 144 5.03 24.36 8.99
C THR A 144 3.73 23.68 9.41
N GLU A 145 2.64 24.44 9.57
CA GLU A 145 1.30 23.90 9.79
C GLU A 145 0.80 23.11 8.57
N ALA A 146 1.01 23.64 7.35
CA ALA A 146 0.67 22.96 6.11
C ALA A 146 1.42 21.63 5.96
N GLN A 147 2.73 21.60 6.21
CA GLN A 147 3.53 20.37 6.15
C GLN A 147 3.05 19.32 7.15
N LYS A 148 2.63 19.75 8.35
CA LYS A 148 2.14 18.84 9.38
C LYS A 148 0.78 18.25 9.00
N GLU A 149 -0.17 19.10 8.63
CA GLU A 149 -1.52 18.68 8.29
C GLU A 149 -1.60 17.93 6.95
N LEU A 150 -0.82 18.33 5.94
CA LEU A 150 -0.77 17.66 4.64
C LEU A 150 0.26 16.53 4.58
N SER A 151 0.78 16.10 5.74
CA SER A 151 1.64 14.93 5.80
C SER A 151 0.87 13.67 5.39
N THR A 152 1.56 12.69 4.82
CA THR A 152 0.96 11.41 4.41
C THR A 152 0.18 10.74 5.55
N GLN A 153 0.68 10.84 6.79
CA GLN A 153 0.03 10.26 7.96
C GLN A 153 -1.31 10.93 8.29
N SER A 154 -1.42 12.25 8.07
CA SER A 154 -2.64 13.00 8.35
C SER A 154 -3.66 12.91 7.21
N VAL A 155 -3.19 12.92 5.97
CA VAL A 155 -4.04 12.83 4.77
C VAL A 155 -4.63 11.43 4.60
N PHE A 156 -3.84 10.40 4.84
CA PHE A 156 -4.32 9.00 4.81
C PHE A 156 -4.73 8.50 6.21
N GLY A 157 -5.12 9.41 7.09
CA GLY A 157 -5.59 9.10 8.44
C GLY A 157 -6.95 8.39 8.43
N ARG A 158 -7.23 7.61 9.48
CA ARG A 158 -8.52 6.90 9.63
C ARG A 158 -9.71 7.83 9.84
N GLU A 159 -9.44 9.13 10.01
CA GLU A 159 -10.44 10.19 10.04
C GLU A 159 -11.07 10.46 8.67
N TYR A 160 -10.42 10.05 7.57
CA TYR A 160 -10.88 10.29 6.21
C TYR A 160 -11.06 9.01 5.39
N TRP A 161 -10.48 7.90 5.83
CA TRP A 161 -10.47 6.61 5.14
C TRP A 161 -10.94 5.47 6.03
N GLY A 162 -11.80 4.61 5.49
CA GLY A 162 -12.24 3.36 6.11
C GLY A 162 -11.18 2.27 6.07
N GLU A 163 -11.41 1.17 6.80
CA GLU A 163 -10.52 -0.01 6.82
C GLU A 163 -10.45 -0.73 5.45
N ASP A 164 -11.45 -0.51 4.62
CA ASP A 164 -11.57 -0.96 3.24
C ASP A 164 -10.86 -0.04 2.23
N GLY A 165 -10.26 1.07 2.68
CA GLY A 165 -9.60 2.05 1.80
C GLY A 165 -10.56 3.00 1.09
N ILE A 166 -11.84 2.99 1.44
CA ILE A 166 -12.86 3.88 0.86
C ILE A 166 -12.93 5.17 1.69
N TRP A 167 -13.08 6.31 1.03
CA TRP A 167 -13.23 7.61 1.71
C TRP A 167 -14.55 7.71 2.47
N ILE A 168 -14.54 8.36 3.63
CA ILE A 168 -15.74 8.53 4.49
C ILE A 168 -16.37 9.93 4.40
N PHE A 169 -15.74 10.85 3.67
CA PHE A 169 -16.21 12.22 3.51
C PHE A 169 -17.10 12.38 2.27
N LYS A 170 -17.95 13.41 2.28
CA LYS A 170 -18.89 13.68 1.19
C LYS A 170 -18.15 14.18 -0.07
N VAL A 171 -18.27 13.44 -1.17
CA VAL A 171 -17.71 13.82 -2.48
C VAL A 171 -18.81 14.38 -3.39
N PRO A 172 -18.62 15.55 -4.03
CA PRO A 172 -19.54 16.05 -5.05
C PRO A 172 -19.73 15.02 -6.18
N GLY A 173 -20.97 14.82 -6.63
CA GLY A 173 -21.30 13.87 -7.71
C GLY A 173 -21.80 12.50 -7.25
N GLU A 174 -21.51 12.10 -6.01
CA GLU A 174 -22.01 10.85 -5.43
C GLU A 174 -23.55 10.85 -5.28
N GLU A 175 -24.13 12.00 -4.89
CA GLU A 175 -25.59 12.14 -4.72
C GLU A 175 -26.36 12.15 -6.06
N ASP A 176 -25.68 12.45 -7.17
CA ASP A 176 -26.28 12.61 -8.49
C ASP A 176 -26.27 11.31 -9.32
N ASN A 177 -25.81 10.18 -8.77
CA ASN A 177 -25.50 8.94 -9.52
C ASN A 177 -24.59 9.19 -10.73
N LYS A 178 -23.66 10.15 -10.63
CA LYS A 178 -22.61 10.35 -11.62
C LYS A 178 -21.40 9.52 -11.26
N ASP A 179 -20.63 9.12 -12.26
CA ASP A 179 -19.36 8.45 -12.05
C ASP A 179 -18.40 9.42 -11.33
N VAL A 180 -18.02 9.07 -10.11
CA VAL A 180 -17.09 9.87 -9.28
C VAL A 180 -15.66 9.64 -9.79
N VAL A 181 -14.97 10.72 -10.17
CA VAL A 181 -13.58 10.66 -10.63
C VAL A 181 -12.63 10.89 -9.45
N PHE A 182 -11.41 10.36 -9.51
CA PHE A 182 -10.39 10.58 -8.47
C PHE A 182 -10.08 12.06 -8.21
N GLU A 183 -10.22 12.92 -9.22
CA GLU A 183 -10.08 14.36 -9.08
C GLU A 183 -11.12 14.97 -8.15
N ASP A 184 -12.36 14.48 -8.21
CA ASP A 184 -13.46 14.92 -7.36
C ASP A 184 -13.22 14.49 -5.90
N VAL A 185 -12.79 13.24 -5.70
CA VAL A 185 -12.46 12.69 -4.37
C VAL A 185 -11.32 13.48 -3.74
N ALA A 186 -10.23 13.70 -4.49
CA ALA A 186 -9.08 14.43 -3.98
C ALA A 186 -9.39 15.90 -3.68
N GLY A 187 -10.21 16.55 -4.51
CA GLY A 187 -10.67 17.93 -4.27
C GLY A 187 -11.70 18.04 -3.13
N ALA A 188 -12.43 16.97 -2.84
CA ALA A 188 -13.36 16.91 -1.71
C ALA A 188 -12.68 16.63 -0.38
N HIS A 189 -11.43 16.16 -0.38
CA HIS A 189 -10.69 15.85 0.84
C HIS A 189 -10.63 17.07 1.77
N PRO A 190 -11.09 16.99 3.04
CA PRO A 190 -11.25 18.16 3.91
C PRO A 190 -9.97 18.99 4.12
N LEU A 191 -8.83 18.31 4.36
CA LEU A 191 -7.53 18.99 4.52
C LEU A 191 -7.07 19.66 3.22
N VAL A 192 -7.08 18.94 2.09
CA VAL A 192 -6.68 19.50 0.80
C VAL A 192 -7.53 20.72 0.46
N ARG A 193 -8.85 20.62 0.60
CA ARG A 193 -9.77 21.74 0.35
C ARG A 193 -9.51 22.95 1.25
N LYS A 194 -9.25 22.73 2.55
CA LYS A 194 -8.88 23.79 3.49
C LYS A 194 -7.63 24.53 2.99
N TRP A 195 -6.59 23.80 2.65
CA TRP A 195 -5.30 24.37 2.28
C TRP A 195 -5.28 24.96 0.87
N GLU A 196 -5.97 24.37 -0.10
CA GLU A 196 -6.19 24.97 -1.43
C GLU A 196 -6.85 26.35 -1.29
N GLY A 197 -7.87 26.48 -0.43
CA GLY A 197 -8.50 27.77 -0.16
C GLY A 197 -7.56 28.80 0.48
N LEU A 198 -6.75 28.39 1.46
CA LEU A 198 -5.77 29.27 2.09
C LEU A 198 -4.68 29.73 1.11
N VAL A 199 -4.22 28.82 0.23
CA VAL A 199 -3.25 29.15 -0.81
C VAL A 199 -3.86 30.09 -1.83
N GLU A 200 -5.11 29.89 -2.25
CA GLU A 200 -5.78 30.79 -3.18
C GLU A 200 -5.87 32.22 -2.63
N GLU A 201 -6.12 32.38 -1.32
CA GLU A 201 -6.09 33.68 -0.66
C GLU A 201 -4.70 34.32 -0.67
N GLU A 202 -3.64 33.54 -0.45
CA GLU A 202 -2.27 34.04 -0.51
C GLU A 202 -1.86 34.38 -1.95
N VAL A 203 -2.16 33.53 -2.93
CA VAL A 203 -1.94 33.79 -4.35
C VAL A 203 -2.58 35.12 -4.77
N LYS A 204 -3.84 35.36 -4.37
CA LYS A 204 -4.54 36.64 -4.61
C LYS A 204 -3.87 37.81 -3.90
N ARG A 205 -3.41 37.63 -2.66
CA ARG A 205 -2.72 38.67 -1.89
C ARG A 205 -1.41 39.10 -2.54
N TRP A 206 -0.65 38.14 -3.04
CA TRP A 206 0.65 38.38 -3.68
C TRP A 206 0.53 38.73 -5.18
N GLY A 207 -0.66 38.59 -5.76
CA GLY A 207 -0.90 38.84 -7.18
C GLY A 207 -0.11 37.88 -8.07
N LEU A 208 0.04 36.63 -7.63
CA LEU A 208 0.76 35.61 -8.39
C LEU A 208 -0.07 35.18 -9.60
N ASP A 209 0.54 35.26 -10.77
CA ASP A 209 -0.02 34.72 -12.00
C ASP A 209 0.31 33.23 -12.09
N LEU A 210 -0.71 32.39 -11.91
CA LEU A 210 -0.59 30.94 -12.00
C LEU A 210 -0.73 30.43 -13.43
N GLU A 211 -1.21 31.25 -14.39
CA GLU A 211 -1.36 30.83 -15.79
C GLU A 211 0.00 30.48 -16.41
N ILE A 212 1.08 31.08 -15.89
CA ILE A 212 2.47 30.76 -16.29
C ILE A 212 2.84 29.30 -15.92
N MET A 213 2.25 28.75 -14.86
CA MET A 213 2.52 27.38 -14.41
C MET A 213 1.65 26.33 -15.11
N ASP A 214 0.53 26.74 -15.72
CA ASP A 214 -0.35 25.88 -16.49
C ASP A 214 0.12 25.72 -17.96
N GLY A 215 1.37 26.15 -18.25
CA GLY A 215 1.98 26.11 -19.57
C GLY A 215 2.07 24.71 -20.17
N GLU A 216 1.34 24.51 -21.27
CA GLU A 216 1.47 23.44 -22.27
C GLU A 216 1.57 22.00 -21.72
N HIS A 217 0.45 21.49 -21.21
CA HIS A 217 0.16 20.04 -21.21
C HIS A 217 -0.66 19.64 -22.45
N ASP A 218 -0.47 20.35 -23.57
CA ASP A 218 -1.14 20.06 -24.85
C ASP A 218 -0.37 19.03 -25.70
N GLU A 219 0.87 18.67 -25.32
CA GLU A 219 1.67 17.68 -26.06
C GLU A 219 1.22 16.22 -25.83
N ASP A 220 0.40 15.94 -24.80
CA ASP A 220 -0.09 14.60 -24.50
C ASP A 220 -1.39 14.21 -25.25
N GLU A 221 -2.13 15.19 -25.80
CA GLU A 221 -3.31 14.90 -26.62
C GLU A 221 -2.93 14.43 -28.03
N GLU A 222 -1.72 14.73 -28.52
CA GLU A 222 -1.23 14.20 -29.80
C GLU A 222 -0.71 12.75 -29.65
N ALA A 223 -0.10 12.41 -28.51
CA ALA A 223 0.29 11.03 -28.19
C ALA A 223 -0.92 10.10 -28.00
N LYS A 224 -2.03 10.58 -27.44
CA LYS A 224 -3.29 9.82 -27.36
C LYS A 224 -3.91 9.58 -28.74
N LYS A 225 -3.85 10.55 -29.66
CA LYS A 225 -4.33 10.39 -31.05
C LYS A 225 -3.49 9.37 -31.83
N ASP A 226 -2.18 9.34 -31.62
CA ASP A 226 -1.29 8.36 -32.26
C ASP A 226 -1.48 6.94 -31.71
N ILE A 227 -1.76 6.79 -30.41
CA ILE A 227 -2.06 5.49 -29.80
C ILE A 227 -3.44 4.98 -30.24
N VAL A 228 -4.45 5.86 -30.32
CA VAL A 228 -5.79 5.53 -30.84
C VAL A 228 -5.71 5.17 -32.32
N SER A 229 -4.98 5.94 -33.13
CA SER A 229 -4.77 5.66 -34.56
C SER A 229 -4.02 4.35 -34.81
N ARG A 230 -3.02 4.00 -33.97
CA ARG A 230 -2.34 2.70 -34.03
C ARG A 230 -3.25 1.55 -33.60
N LYS A 231 -4.11 1.73 -32.58
CA LYS A 231 -5.08 0.71 -32.17
C LYS A 231 -6.15 0.48 -33.24
N ASP A 232 -6.68 1.55 -33.85
CA ASP A 232 -7.66 1.44 -34.94
C ASP A 232 -7.06 0.75 -36.19
N ALA A 233 -5.79 1.02 -36.51
CA ALA A 233 -5.09 0.36 -37.62
C ALA A 233 -4.78 -1.13 -37.36
N VAL A 234 -4.55 -1.52 -36.10
CA VAL A 234 -4.35 -2.92 -35.71
C VAL A 234 -5.69 -3.66 -35.71
N THR A 235 -6.76 -3.06 -35.16
CA THR A 235 -8.11 -3.63 -35.17
C THR A 235 -8.65 -3.80 -36.60
N MET A 236 -8.41 -2.85 -37.51
CA MET A 236 -8.82 -3.02 -38.92
C MET A 236 -8.04 -4.11 -39.67
N LYS A 237 -6.84 -4.47 -39.21
CA LYS A 237 -6.05 -5.55 -39.82
C LYS A 237 -6.45 -6.94 -39.31
N GLU A 238 -7.03 -7.00 -38.12
CA GLU A 238 -7.52 -8.25 -37.49
C GLU A 238 -8.96 -8.58 -37.91
N VAL A 239 -9.79 -7.57 -38.20
CA VAL A 239 -11.19 -7.76 -38.64
C VAL A 239 -11.31 -8.19 -40.12
N ALA A 240 -10.21 -8.21 -40.88
CA ALA A 240 -10.21 -8.75 -42.26
C ALA A 240 -10.19 -10.29 -42.32
N SER A 241 -10.09 -10.98 -41.18
CA SER A 241 -10.11 -12.44 -41.14
C SER A 241 -10.87 -13.00 -39.93
N GLU A 242 -12.17 -12.75 -39.84
CA GLU A 242 -13.14 -13.73 -39.34
C GLU A 242 -14.57 -13.20 -39.49
N SER A 243 -15.35 -13.87 -40.34
CA SER A 243 -16.79 -13.68 -40.40
C SER A 243 -17.47 -14.65 -39.42
N ILE A 244 -18.01 -14.18 -38.30
CA ILE A 244 -19.14 -14.81 -37.59
C ILE A 244 -20.00 -13.69 -36.96
N GLY A 245 -21.32 -13.84 -37.04
CA GLY A 245 -22.35 -12.86 -36.69
C GLY A 245 -22.53 -12.53 -35.20
N PRO A 246 -23.61 -11.80 -34.86
CA PRO A 246 -23.70 -10.99 -33.63
C PRO A 246 -24.15 -11.81 -32.42
N VAL A 247 -23.47 -11.64 -31.28
CA VAL A 247 -23.94 -12.12 -29.98
C VAL A 247 -23.91 -10.95 -29.00
N GLY A 248 -25.08 -10.63 -28.46
CA GLY A 248 -25.31 -9.48 -27.58
C GLY A 248 -24.85 -9.67 -26.14
N ASN A 249 -24.80 -8.53 -25.43
CA ASN A 249 -24.83 -8.31 -23.98
C ASN A 249 -24.40 -9.45 -23.06
N ILE A 250 -23.33 -9.23 -22.29
CA ILE A 250 -23.16 -9.82 -20.95
C ILE A 250 -22.49 -8.78 -20.00
N MET A 251 -23.31 -8.31 -19.05
CA MET A 251 -23.06 -7.84 -17.68
C MET A 251 -22.07 -6.67 -17.43
N GLY A 252 -22.44 -5.49 -16.94
CA GLY A 252 -23.74 -5.03 -16.40
C GLY A 252 -24.09 -5.65 -15.04
N VAL A 253 -23.38 -5.30 -13.96
CA VAL A 253 -23.79 -5.67 -12.58
C VAL A 253 -24.00 -4.41 -11.73
N PRO A 254 -25.25 -4.08 -11.37
CA PRO A 254 -25.55 -3.02 -10.41
C PRO A 254 -25.37 -3.49 -8.94
N LYS A 255 -25.02 -2.51 -8.10
CA LYS A 255 -24.57 -2.52 -6.69
C LYS A 255 -25.57 -3.09 -5.64
N GLY A 256 -26.21 -4.23 -5.90
CA GLY A 256 -27.26 -4.79 -5.03
C GLY A 256 -26.90 -6.01 -4.18
N GLU A 257 -25.78 -6.71 -4.44
CA GLU A 257 -25.53 -8.02 -3.83
C GLU A 257 -24.06 -8.22 -3.45
N LEU A 258 -23.64 -7.56 -2.37
CA LEU A 258 -22.45 -7.97 -1.61
C LEU A 258 -22.79 -7.83 -0.12
N ASN A 259 -23.49 -8.82 0.42
CA ASN A 259 -23.56 -9.06 1.86
C ASN A 259 -22.42 -10.02 2.22
N TRP A 260 -21.56 -9.59 3.14
CA TRP A 260 -20.74 -10.49 3.95
C TRP A 260 -21.42 -10.68 5.30
#